data_AF-B1XVF1-F1
#
_entry.id   AF-B1XVF1-F1
#
_cell.length_a   1.000
_cell.length_b   1.000
_cell.length_c   1.000
_cell.angle_alpha   90.00
_cell.angle_beta   90.00
_cell.angle_gamma   90.00
#
_symmetry.space_group_name_H-M   'P 1'
#
loop_
_entity.id
_entity.type
_entity.pdbx_description
1 polymer ?
#
loop_
_entity_poly.entity_id
_entity_poly.type
_entity_poly.pdbx_seq_one_letter_code
_entity_poly.pdbx_strand_id
1 'polypeptide(L)'
;MSKWLRKLPGYQVYEPGLERKVLHEFPQFVVIGSLALALPSLLSRLLLFAKAQRMIDILVISTEIFFLGMALTLTIAALIRAPLT
;
A
#
# COMPACT_ATOMS: atom_id res chain seq x y z
N MET A 1 17.21 -7.61 -39.05
CA MET A 1 17.19 -7.14 -37.64
C MET A 1 17.45 -8.33 -36.73
N SER A 2 18.56 -8.31 -35.99
CA SER A 2 19.15 -9.46 -35.30
C SER A 2 18.28 -9.93 -34.11
N LYS A 3 18.00 -11.24 -34.07
CA LYS A 3 17.26 -11.92 -32.98
C LYS A 3 17.99 -11.94 -31.63
N TRP A 4 19.16 -11.30 -31.55
CA TRP A 4 20.09 -11.31 -30.42
C TRP A 4 19.76 -10.33 -29.30
N LEU A 5 18.81 -9.41 -29.51
CA LEU A 5 18.40 -8.40 -28.51
C LEU A 5 17.12 -8.78 -27.74
N ARG A 6 16.54 -9.96 -27.94
CA ARG A 6 15.15 -10.21 -27.53
C ARG A 6 14.94 -10.75 -26.12
N LYS A 7 15.96 -11.13 -25.35
CA LYS A 7 15.77 -11.54 -23.95
C LYS A 7 17.10 -11.52 -23.20
N LEU A 8 17.16 -10.73 -22.14
CA LEU A 8 18.24 -10.80 -21.16
C LEU A 8 18.28 -12.22 -20.56
N PRO A 9 19.45 -12.87 -20.48
CA PRO A 9 19.57 -14.19 -19.87
C PRO A 9 19.23 -14.05 -18.38
N GLY A 10 18.12 -14.66 -17.96
CA GLY A 10 17.56 -14.52 -16.61
C GLY A 10 16.18 -13.85 -16.54
N TYR A 11 15.59 -13.45 -17.67
CA TYR A 11 14.21 -12.94 -17.69
C TYR A 11 13.20 -14.06 -17.39
N GLN A 12 12.90 -14.23 -16.11
CA GLN A 12 11.79 -15.05 -15.61
C GLN A 12 10.48 -14.37 -16.02
N VAL A 13 9.77 -14.98 -16.98
CA VAL A 13 8.41 -14.56 -17.34
C VAL A 13 7.50 -15.01 -16.20
N TYR A 14 7.22 -14.12 -15.26
CA TYR A 14 6.20 -14.34 -14.25
C TYR A 14 4.81 -14.37 -14.91
N GLU A 15 3.92 -15.25 -14.45
CA GLU A 15 2.59 -15.36 -15.02
C GLU A 15 1.84 -14.00 -14.92
N PRO A 16 1.36 -13.45 -16.05
CA PRO A 16 0.66 -12.18 -16.07
C PRO A 16 -0.74 -12.35 -15.46
N GLY A 17 -0.86 -12.19 -14.16
CA GLY A 17 -2.16 -12.31 -13.50
C GLY A 17 -2.18 -11.90 -12.02
N LEU A 18 -1.17 -12.29 -11.26
CA LEU A 18 -1.08 -11.96 -9.83
C LEU A 18 -0.83 -10.47 -9.59
N GLU A 19 0.06 -9.86 -10.36
CA GLU A 19 0.38 -8.43 -10.23
C GLU A 19 -0.83 -7.54 -10.55
N ARG A 20 -1.65 -7.95 -11.52
CA ARG A 20 -2.92 -7.27 -11.85
C ARG A 20 -3.95 -7.38 -10.74
N LYS A 21 -4.10 -8.56 -10.12
CA LYS A 21 -5.01 -8.72 -8.98
C LYS A 21 -4.57 -7.87 -7.79
N VAL A 22 -3.28 -7.91 -7.45
CA VAL A 22 -2.73 -7.10 -6.35
C VAL A 22 -2.93 -5.62 -6.61
N LEU A 23 -2.65 -5.13 -7.82
CA LEU A 23 -2.88 -3.71 -8.19
C LEU A 23 -4.36 -3.31 -8.19
N HIS A 24 -5.27 -4.24 -8.50
CA HIS A 24 -6.71 -3.97 -8.52
C HIS A 24 -7.33 -3.95 -7.11
N GLU A 25 -6.83 -4.80 -6.21
CA GLU A 25 -7.28 -4.86 -4.81
C GLU A 25 -6.59 -3.81 -3.93
N PHE A 26 -5.47 -3.26 -4.41
CA PHE A 26 -4.67 -2.26 -3.71
C PHE A 26 -5.46 -1.03 -3.21
N PRO A 27 -6.31 -0.37 -4.03
CA PRO A 27 -7.06 0.80 -3.58
C PRO A 27 -8.04 0.44 -2.47
N GLN A 28 -8.67 -0.73 -2.56
CA GLN A 28 -9.59 -1.22 -1.54
C GLN A 28 -8.86 -1.52 -0.23
N PHE A 29 -7.65 -2.10 -0.30
CA PHE A 29 -6.82 -2.34 0.88
C PHE A 29 -6.40 -1.03 1.55
N VAL A 30 -6.04 0.00 0.78
CA VAL A 30 -5.70 1.32 1.33
C VAL A 30 -6.90 1.94 2.03
N VAL A 31 -8.09 1.90 1.42
CA VAL A 31 -9.32 2.46 2.04
C VAL A 31 -9.67 1.72 3.34
N ILE A 32 -9.67 0.39 3.33
CA ILE A 32 -9.99 -0.42 4.53
C ILE A 32 -8.92 -0.21 5.62
N GLY A 33 -7.64 -0.18 5.23
CA GLY A 33 -6.51 0.07 6.13
C GLY A 33 -6.61 1.44 6.81
N SER A 34 -6.83 2.50 6.05
CA SER A 34 -7.07 3.85 6.59
C SER A 34 -8.30 3.89 7.52
N LEU A 35 -9.40 3.25 7.14
CA LEU A 35 -10.60 3.20 7.99
C LEU A 35 -10.34 2.49 9.33
N ALA A 36 -9.59 1.38 9.28
CA ALA A 36 -9.19 0.64 10.48
C ALA A 36 -8.21 1.45 11.36
N LEU A 37 -7.31 2.22 10.75
CA LEU A 37 -6.36 3.09 11.47
C LEU A 37 -7.04 4.31 12.11
N ALA A 38 -8.15 4.80 11.53
CA ALA A 38 -8.93 5.89 12.12
C ALA A 38 -9.79 5.44 13.32
N LEU A 39 -10.08 4.14 13.44
CA LEU A 39 -10.98 3.60 14.47
C LEU A 39 -10.52 3.90 15.92
N PRO A 40 -9.24 3.74 16.29
CA PRO A 40 -8.74 4.08 17.62
C PRO A 40 -8.92 5.57 17.98
N SER A 41 -8.85 6.49 17.01
CA SER A 41 -9.12 7.91 17.23
C SER A 41 -10.61 8.17 17.51
N LEU A 42 -11.50 7.47 16.81
CA LEU A 42 -12.94 7.53 17.07
C LEU A 42 -13.31 6.95 18.45
N LEU A 43 -12.71 5.82 18.82
CA LEU A 43 -12.92 5.19 20.12
C LEU A 43 -12.35 6.04 21.27
N SER A 44 -11.20 6.68 21.06
CA SER A 44 -10.59 7.54 22.09
C SER A 44 -11.48 8.74 22.44
N ARG A 45 -12.19 9.30 21.46
CA ARG A 45 -13.17 10.38 21.68
C ARG A 45 -14.35 9.97 22.54
N LEU A 46 -14.72 8.68 22.53
CA LEU A 46 -15.86 8.17 23.30
C LEU A 46 -15.47 7.72 24.71
N LEU A 47 -14.24 7.26 24.92
CA LEU A 47 -13.85 6.52 26.12
C LEU A 47 -12.77 7.22 26.98
N LEU A 48 -12.07 8.24 26.47
CA LEU A 48 -10.87 8.78 27.13
C LEU A 48 -10.92 10.28 27.42
N PHE A 49 -10.13 10.70 28.40
CA PHE A 49 -9.93 12.10 28.75
C PHE A 49 -9.05 12.83 27.73
N ALA A 50 -9.24 14.15 27.61
CA ALA A 50 -8.64 15.00 26.56
C ALA A 50 -7.12 14.87 26.38
N LYS A 51 -6.35 14.58 27.45
CA LYS A 51 -4.89 14.38 27.37
C LYS A 51 -4.51 13.09 26.65
N ALA A 52 -5.22 11.99 26.93
CA ALA A 52 -4.99 10.69 26.30
C ALA A 52 -5.46 10.70 24.83
N GLN A 53 -6.57 11.40 24.55
CA GLN A 53 -7.07 11.58 23.19
C GLN A 53 -6.03 12.23 22.27
N ARG A 54 -5.39 13.33 22.70
CA ARG A 54 -4.35 14.01 21.89
C ARG A 54 -3.17 13.11 21.55
N MET A 55 -2.74 12.29 22.50
CA MET A 55 -1.63 11.35 22.29
C MET A 55 -2.02 10.28 21.26
N ILE A 56 -3.24 9.76 21.35
CA ILE A 56 -3.74 8.77 20.38
C ILE A 56 -3.89 9.39 19.00
N ASP A 57 -4.41 10.60 18.89
CA ASP A 57 -4.56 11.29 17.60
C ASP A 57 -3.20 11.48 16.90
N ILE A 58 -2.15 11.84 17.64
CA ILE A 58 -0.78 11.94 17.09
C ILE A 58 -0.27 10.60 16.59
N LEU A 59 -0.48 9.52 17.35
CA LEU A 59 -0.06 8.17 16.96
C LEU A 59 -0.81 7.70 15.72
N VAL A 60 -2.13 7.91 15.67
CA VAL A 60 -2.97 7.54 14.53
C VAL A 60 -2.49 8.26 13.26
N ILE A 61 -2.33 9.59 13.31
CA ILE A 61 -1.84 10.37 12.16
C ILE A 61 -0.44 9.91 11.72
N SER A 62 0.47 9.67 12.66
CA SER A 62 1.82 9.20 12.34
C SER A 62 1.81 7.83 11.67
N THR A 63 1.00 6.89 12.19
CA THR A 63 0.84 5.56 11.61
C THR A 63 0.18 5.63 10.23
N GLU A 64 -0.80 6.52 10.03
CA GLU A 64 -1.48 6.67 8.75
C GLU A 64 -0.54 7.22 7.66
N ILE A 65 0.29 8.21 7.98
CA ILE A 65 1.33 8.71 7.07
C ILE A 65 2.30 7.57 6.70
N PHE A 66 2.74 6.79 7.69
CA PHE A 66 3.63 5.66 7.46
C PHE A 66 2.98 4.58 6.56
N PHE A 67 1.71 4.25 6.83
CA PHE A 67 0.94 3.30 6.04
C PHE A 67 0.79 3.74 4.59
N LEU A 68 0.44 5.01 4.35
CA LEU A 68 0.34 5.57 3.00
C LEU A 68 1.68 5.56 2.27
N GLY A 69 2.79 5.85 2.97
CA GLY A 69 4.14 5.76 2.39
C GLY A 69 4.54 4.33 2.01
N MET A 70 4.27 3.36 2.88
CA MET A 70 4.47 1.94 2.58
C MET A 70 3.61 1.50 1.39
N ALA A 71 2.34 1.89 1.40
CA ALA A 71 1.39 1.62 0.34
C ALA A 71 1.87 2.17 -1.02
N LEU A 72 2.27 3.43 -1.06
CA LEU A 72 2.81 4.06 -2.28
C LEU A 72 4.05 3.30 -2.79
N THR A 73 4.97 2.93 -1.89
CA THR A 73 6.18 2.19 -2.24
C THR A 73 5.86 0.84 -2.88
N LEU A 74 4.91 0.10 -2.29
CA LEU A 74 4.44 -1.18 -2.85
C LEU A 74 3.77 -1.00 -4.21
N THR A 75 2.99 0.07 -4.38
CA THR A 75 2.34 0.40 -5.66
C THR A 75 3.36 0.65 -6.75
N ILE A 76 4.38 1.47 -6.47
CA ILE A 76 5.45 1.78 -7.43
C ILE A 76 6.24 0.52 -7.77
N ALA A 77 6.58 -0.31 -6.77
CA ALA A 77 7.26 -1.57 -7.00
C ALA A 77 6.44 -2.53 -7.88
N ALA A 78 5.12 -2.61 -7.63
CA ALA A 78 4.21 -3.40 -8.45
C ALA A 78 4.08 -2.86 -9.88
N LEU A 79 4.05 -1.53 -10.06
CA LEU A 79 4.04 -0.90 -11.39
C LEU A 79 5.32 -1.14 -12.19
N ILE A 80 6.49 -1.10 -11.54
CA ILE A 80 7.79 -1.37 -12.19
C ILE A 80 7.88 -2.84 -12.63
N ARG A 81 7.32 -3.75 -11.83
CA ARG A 81 7.38 -5.19 -12.11
C ARG A 81 6.31 -5.66 -13.09
N ALA A 82 5.16 -4.99 -13.12
CA ALA A 82 4.08 -5.28 -14.04
C ALA A 82 4.56 -5.16 -15.50
N PRO A 83 4.35 -6.19 -16.35
CA PRO A 83 4.72 -6.12 -17.75
C PRO A 83 3.88 -5.05 -18.44
N LEU A 84 4.51 -3.91 -18.76
CA LEU A 84 4.00 -2.93 -19.72
C LEU A 84 3.88 -3.64 -21.07
N THR A 85 2.65 -3.82 -21.54
CA THR A 85 2.33 -4.20 -22.93
C THR A 85 2.98 -3.25 -23.92
#